data_AF-A0A971LXW0-F1
#
_entry.id   AF-A0A971LXW0-F1
#
_cell.length_a   1.000
_cell.length_b   1.000
_cell.length_c   1.000
_cell.angle_alpha   90.00
_cell.angle_beta   90.00
_cell.angle_gamma   90.00
#
_symmetry.space_group_name_H-M   'P 1'
#
loop_
_entity.id
_entity.type
_entity.pdbx_description
1 polymer ?
#
loop_
_entity_poly.entity_id
_entity_poly.type
_entity_poly.pdbx_seq_one_letter_code
_entity_poly.pdbx_strand_id
1 'polypeptide(L)'
;MGLVTWLAVIPLLVVYGKLVGETDFFLFSLILTITILVGFLDDLLGNHQVKGLKGHLLKLFHDGQLTTGALKAITISLFSFLTSWLLTGNFIEVIINFFLLILTTNSFNLLDLRPGRVIKVYFLLAMLLVLLYPASRFFLGVFLASLFSYASWDLKGRVMLGDAGSNFLGMSIGLVLVTNLGQGSKVILVFFLAYLHYYTEQKSLSALIERYSLLRFIDKLGRQP
;
A
#
# COMPACT_ATOMS: atom_id res chain seq x y z
N MET A 1 -6.80 12.19 4.55
CA MET A 1 -6.76 11.37 5.79
C MET A 1 -5.44 10.65 5.97
N GLY A 2 -4.79 10.16 4.91
CA GLY A 2 -3.46 9.54 5.01
C GLY A 2 -2.41 10.39 5.77
N LEU A 3 -2.41 11.72 5.62
CA LEU A 3 -1.47 12.58 6.37
C LEU A 3 -1.61 12.49 7.89
N VAL A 4 -2.84 12.28 8.40
CA VAL A 4 -3.06 12.11 9.85
C VAL A 4 -2.44 10.79 10.33
N THR A 5 -2.60 9.70 9.57
CA THR A 5 -1.92 8.44 9.88
C THR A 5 -0.41 8.57 9.83
N TRP A 6 0.13 9.30 8.85
CA TRP A 6 1.56 9.52 8.74
C TRP A 6 2.14 10.32 9.91
N LEU A 7 1.48 11.42 10.31
CA LEU A 7 1.87 12.23 11.47
C LEU A 7 1.83 11.43 12.78
N ALA A 8 0.91 10.46 12.91
CA ALA A 8 0.84 9.59 14.08
C ALA A 8 1.91 8.48 14.05
N VAL A 9 2.16 7.88 12.87
CA VAL A 9 2.98 6.67 12.75
C VAL A 9 4.48 6.97 12.67
N ILE A 10 4.90 7.89 11.79
CA ILE A 10 6.33 8.07 11.50
C ILE A 10 7.16 8.49 12.71
N PRO A 11 6.73 9.47 13.54
CA PRO A 11 7.48 9.82 14.73
C PRO A 11 7.66 8.64 15.70
N LEU A 12 6.62 7.81 15.86
CA LEU A 12 6.68 6.62 16.72
C LEU A 12 7.66 5.58 16.18
N LEU A 13 7.67 5.33 14.87
CA LEU A 13 8.61 4.39 14.25
C LEU A 13 10.07 4.86 14.40
N VAL A 14 10.33 6.15 14.17
CA VAL A 14 11.68 6.73 14.30
C VAL A 14 12.17 6.68 15.75
N VAL A 15 11.32 7.07 16.71
CA VAL A 15 11.66 7.02 18.14
C VAL A 15 11.90 5.58 18.58
N TYR A 16 11.02 4.65 18.21
CA TYR A 16 11.17 3.24 18.55
C TYR A 16 12.45 2.66 17.96
N GLY A 17 12.72 2.87 16.67
CA GLY A 17 13.94 2.45 16.00
C GLY A 17 15.20 2.94 16.71
N LYS A 18 15.21 4.20 17.14
CA LYS A 18 16.31 4.76 17.95
C LYS A 18 16.44 4.09 19.31
N LEU A 19 15.33 3.78 19.98
CA LEU A 19 15.32 3.15 21.31
C LEU A 19 15.82 1.70 21.26
N VAL A 20 15.44 0.94 20.21
CA VAL A 20 15.84 -0.47 20.07
C VAL A 20 17.14 -0.66 19.29
N GLY A 21 17.68 0.39 18.67
CA GLY A 21 18.92 0.33 17.90
C GLY A 21 18.78 -0.31 16.51
N GLU A 22 17.55 -0.47 16.02
CA GLU A 22 17.25 -1.12 14.75
C GLU A 22 17.18 -0.09 13.62
N THR A 23 18.11 -0.16 12.67
CA THR A 23 18.23 0.80 11.57
C THR A 23 17.09 0.70 10.55
N ASP A 24 16.46 -0.47 10.45
CA ASP A 24 15.39 -0.74 9.49
C ASP A 24 14.18 0.19 9.69
N PHE A 25 13.89 0.60 10.92
CA PHE A 25 12.82 1.55 11.21
C PHE A 25 13.04 2.92 10.55
N PHE A 26 14.28 3.36 10.38
CA PHE A 26 14.60 4.61 9.68
C PHE A 26 14.39 4.46 8.17
N LEU A 27 14.85 3.35 7.60
CA LEU A 27 14.65 3.03 6.19
C LEU A 27 13.14 2.91 5.87
N PHE A 28 12.38 2.21 6.71
CA PHE A 28 10.94 2.08 6.57
C PHE A 28 10.24 3.42 6.68
N SER A 29 10.62 4.24 7.66
CA SER A 29 10.07 5.59 7.83
C SER A 29 10.31 6.46 6.59
N LEU A 30 11.48 6.33 5.95
CA LEU A 30 11.82 7.06 4.72
C LEU A 30 10.92 6.64 3.54
N ILE A 31 10.88 5.35 3.19
CA ILE A 31 10.07 4.89 2.05
C ILE A 31 8.57 5.13 2.29
N LEU A 32 8.09 4.96 3.53
CA LEU A 32 6.71 5.26 3.90
C LEU A 32 6.38 6.75 3.73
N THR A 33 7.29 7.64 4.16
CA THR A 33 7.14 9.09 4.00
C THR A 33 7.11 9.47 2.53
N ILE A 34 8.02 8.93 1.72
CA ILE A 34 8.04 9.19 0.29
C ILE A 34 6.75 8.71 -0.37
N THR A 35 6.32 7.50 -0.05
CA THR A 35 5.10 6.89 -0.60
C THR A 35 3.87 7.75 -0.33
N ILE A 36 3.71 8.24 0.90
CA ILE A 36 2.55 9.08 1.20
C ILE A 36 2.62 10.45 0.56
N LEU A 37 3.81 11.06 0.45
CA LEU A 37 3.98 12.37 -0.17
C LEU A 37 3.64 12.33 -1.65
N VAL A 38 4.08 11.30 -2.39
CA VAL A 38 3.73 11.18 -3.81
C VAL A 38 2.27 10.78 -4.03
N GLY A 39 1.69 9.98 -3.12
CA GLY A 39 0.25 9.69 -3.15
C GLY A 39 -0.57 10.95 -2.87
N PHE A 40 -0.14 11.79 -1.92
CA PHE A 40 -0.80 13.06 -1.61
C PHE A 40 -0.68 14.07 -2.74
N LEU A 41 0.47 14.14 -3.39
CA LEU A 41 0.66 14.97 -4.58
C LEU A 41 -0.31 14.55 -5.70
N ASP A 42 -0.50 13.24 -5.91
CA ASP A 42 -1.43 12.71 -6.89
C ASP A 42 -2.90 12.98 -6.50
N ASP A 43 -3.25 12.87 -5.22
CA ASP A 43 -4.58 13.24 -4.72
C ASP A 43 -4.91 14.73 -4.95
N LEU A 44 -3.91 15.62 -4.82
CA LEU A 44 -4.10 17.07 -4.97
C LEU A 44 -4.12 17.55 -6.43
N LEU A 45 -3.24 16.99 -7.26
CA LEU A 45 -2.93 17.52 -8.59
C LEU A 45 -3.31 16.54 -9.72
N GLY A 46 -3.77 15.33 -9.37
CA GLY A 46 -4.12 14.28 -10.32
C GLY A 46 -5.34 14.65 -11.17
N ASN A 47 -5.20 14.44 -12.49
CA ASN A 47 -6.31 14.63 -13.42
C ASN A 47 -7.02 13.29 -13.66
N HIS A 48 -8.26 13.16 -13.18
CA HIS A 48 -9.06 11.92 -13.24
C HIS A 48 -9.46 11.46 -14.65
N GLN A 49 -9.13 12.23 -15.70
CA GLN A 49 -9.40 11.87 -17.09
C GLN A 49 -8.52 10.74 -17.61
N VAL A 50 -7.32 10.56 -17.06
CA VAL A 50 -6.39 9.49 -17.46
C VAL A 50 -6.42 8.42 -16.36
N LYS A 51 -6.72 7.18 -16.75
CA LYS A 51 -6.77 6.04 -15.82
C LYS A 51 -5.96 4.87 -16.35
N GLY A 52 -5.44 4.07 -15.42
CA GLY A 52 -4.70 2.84 -15.70
C GLY A 52 -3.27 3.07 -16.20
N LEU A 53 -2.42 2.07 -16.01
CA LEU A 53 -1.00 2.10 -16.40
C LEU A 53 -0.81 2.47 -17.87
N LYS A 54 -1.57 1.84 -18.77
CA LYS A 54 -1.52 2.10 -20.21
C LYS A 54 -1.86 3.56 -20.56
N GLY A 55 -2.82 4.17 -19.89
CA GLY A 55 -3.21 5.57 -20.14
C GLY A 55 -2.12 6.56 -19.76
N HIS A 56 -1.48 6.36 -18.59
CA HIS A 56 -0.37 7.20 -18.16
C HIS A 56 0.88 7.02 -19.04
N LEU A 57 1.18 5.79 -19.45
CA LEU A 57 2.29 5.51 -20.36
C LEU A 57 2.05 6.12 -21.74
N LEU A 58 0.86 5.96 -22.32
CA LEU A 58 0.52 6.57 -23.61
C LEU A 58 0.67 8.09 -23.56
N LYS A 59 0.16 8.75 -22.52
CA LYS A 59 0.28 10.20 -22.37
C LYS A 59 1.74 10.67 -22.20
N LEU A 60 2.55 9.89 -21.48
CA LEU A 60 3.98 10.18 -21.34
C LEU A 60 4.73 10.03 -22.67
N PHE A 61 4.53 8.94 -23.38
CA PHE A 61 5.26 8.63 -24.61
C PHE A 61 4.76 9.40 -25.83
N HIS A 62 3.47 9.72 -25.89
CA HIS A 62 2.86 10.38 -27.05
C HIS A 62 2.83 11.91 -26.91
N ASP A 63 2.51 12.41 -25.71
CA ASP A 63 2.30 13.85 -25.50
C ASP A 63 3.47 14.49 -24.72
N GLY A 64 4.45 13.70 -24.28
CA GLY A 64 5.57 14.17 -23.44
C GLY A 64 5.16 14.66 -22.05
N GLN A 65 3.91 14.41 -21.62
CA GLN A 65 3.38 14.95 -20.37
C GLN A 65 3.55 13.96 -19.22
N LEU A 66 4.44 14.30 -18.27
CA LEU A 66 4.57 13.58 -17.01
C LEU A 66 3.34 13.84 -16.12
N THR A 67 2.47 12.84 -16.00
CA THR A 67 1.35 12.89 -15.05
C THR A 67 1.83 12.67 -13.61
N THR A 68 1.09 13.16 -12.63
CA THR A 68 1.34 12.90 -11.21
C THR A 68 1.29 11.41 -10.86
N GLY A 69 0.38 10.67 -11.51
CA GLY A 69 0.33 9.21 -11.40
C GLY A 69 1.60 8.52 -11.91
N ALA A 70 2.18 9.00 -13.01
CA ALA A 70 3.46 8.50 -13.52
C ALA A 70 4.62 8.84 -12.60
N LEU A 71 4.68 10.08 -12.08
CA LEU A 71 5.68 10.49 -11.09
C LEU A 71 5.61 9.60 -9.85
N LYS A 72 4.42 9.39 -9.31
CA LYS A 72 4.17 8.48 -8.17
C LYS A 72 4.67 7.06 -8.45
N ALA A 73 4.35 6.49 -9.61
CA ALA A 73 4.78 5.14 -9.97
C ALA A 73 6.31 5.02 -10.07
N ILE A 74 6.98 6.00 -10.69
CA ILE A 74 8.44 6.06 -10.81
C ILE A 74 9.09 6.18 -9.43
N THR A 75 8.61 7.10 -8.60
CA THR A 75 9.18 7.32 -7.27
C THR A 75 8.99 6.10 -6.36
N ILE A 76 7.79 5.52 -6.30
CA ILE A 76 7.55 4.29 -5.49
C ILE A 76 8.44 3.15 -5.99
N SER A 77 8.60 3.00 -7.31
CA SER A 77 9.46 1.96 -7.89
C SER A 77 10.93 2.16 -7.51
N LEU A 78 11.47 3.37 -7.70
CA LEU A 78 12.85 3.70 -7.37
C LEU A 78 13.15 3.42 -5.90
N PHE A 79 12.33 3.94 -4.99
CA PHE A 79 12.57 3.77 -3.55
C PHE A 79 12.28 2.35 -3.06
N SER A 80 11.38 1.59 -3.70
CA SER A 80 11.20 0.16 -3.43
C SER A 80 12.44 -0.64 -3.82
N PHE A 81 13.07 -0.33 -4.95
CA PHE A 81 14.31 -0.98 -5.37
C PHE A 81 15.46 -0.65 -4.42
N LEU A 82 15.63 0.64 -4.07
CA LEU A 82 16.67 1.07 -3.13
C LEU A 82 16.48 0.46 -1.74
N THR A 83 15.26 0.44 -1.22
CA THR A 83 14.94 -0.19 0.06
C THR A 83 15.26 -1.67 0.04
N SER A 84 14.86 -2.35 -1.03
CA SER A 84 15.15 -3.76 -1.25
C SER A 84 16.66 -4.05 -1.28
N TRP A 85 17.43 -3.24 -2.00
CA TRP A 85 18.89 -3.31 -2.07
C TRP A 85 19.57 -3.10 -0.70
N LEU A 86 19.03 -2.21 0.13
CA LEU A 86 19.58 -1.95 1.47
C LEU A 86 19.21 -3.05 2.48
N LEU A 87 18.11 -3.78 2.25
CA LEU A 87 17.69 -4.88 3.12
C LEU A 87 18.44 -6.20 2.86
N THR A 88 18.91 -6.42 1.62
CA THR A 88 19.55 -7.69 1.25
C THR A 88 20.67 -7.48 0.23
N GLY A 89 21.77 -8.21 0.40
CA GLY A 89 22.88 -8.25 -0.57
C GLY A 89 22.63 -9.21 -1.75
N ASN A 90 21.54 -9.97 -1.75
CA ASN A 90 21.23 -10.94 -2.80
C ASN A 90 20.40 -10.29 -3.92
N PHE A 91 20.98 -10.17 -5.12
CA PHE A 91 20.31 -9.53 -6.25
C PHE A 91 18.97 -10.16 -6.66
N ILE A 92 18.82 -11.48 -6.58
CA ILE A 92 17.55 -12.15 -6.89
C ILE A 92 16.50 -11.76 -5.86
N GLU A 93 16.87 -11.75 -4.59
CA GLU A 93 15.98 -11.31 -3.52
C GLU A 93 15.63 -9.83 -3.66
N VAL A 94 16.57 -8.99 -4.12
CA VAL A 94 16.31 -7.57 -4.40
C VAL A 94 15.17 -7.42 -5.40
N ILE A 95 15.22 -8.17 -6.50
CA ILE A 95 14.19 -8.13 -7.55
C ILE A 95 12.83 -8.61 -7.01
N ILE A 96 12.80 -9.71 -6.27
CA ILE A 96 11.57 -10.27 -5.70
C ILE A 96 10.93 -9.27 -4.72
N ASN A 97 11.72 -8.73 -3.80
CA ASN A 97 11.26 -7.74 -2.83
C ASN A 97 10.80 -6.44 -3.51
N PHE A 98 11.50 -5.98 -4.55
CA PHE A 98 11.08 -4.82 -5.35
C PHE A 98 9.67 -5.03 -5.93
N PHE A 99 9.43 -6.15 -6.61
CA PHE A 99 8.11 -6.44 -7.17
C PHE A 99 7.05 -6.59 -6.06
N LEU A 100 7.40 -7.24 -4.94
CA LEU A 100 6.46 -7.43 -3.84
C LEU A 100 6.04 -6.08 -3.23
N LEU A 101 6.97 -5.14 -3.04
CA LEU A 101 6.68 -3.81 -2.51
C LEU A 101 5.78 -3.01 -3.45
N ILE A 102 6.13 -2.89 -4.74
CA ILE A 102 5.34 -2.08 -5.68
C ILE A 102 3.94 -2.69 -5.91
N LEU A 103 3.84 -4.03 -6.03
CA LEU A 103 2.57 -4.69 -6.29
C LEU A 103 1.68 -4.67 -5.06
N THR A 104 2.23 -4.85 -3.85
CA THR A 104 1.42 -4.76 -2.62
C THR A 104 0.91 -3.34 -2.43
N THR A 105 1.76 -2.35 -2.61
CA THR A 105 1.41 -0.92 -2.52
C THR A 105 0.26 -0.58 -3.47
N ASN A 106 0.43 -0.89 -4.76
CA ASN A 106 -0.59 -0.59 -5.77
C ASN A 106 -1.87 -1.44 -5.60
N SER A 107 -1.79 -2.65 -5.06
CA SER A 107 -2.99 -3.47 -4.77
C SER A 107 -3.92 -2.81 -3.76
N PHE A 108 -3.35 -2.13 -2.75
CA PHE A 108 -4.15 -1.36 -1.81
C PHE A 108 -4.85 -0.17 -2.48
N ASN A 109 -4.20 0.45 -3.47
CA ASN A 109 -4.83 1.48 -4.27
C ASN A 109 -5.99 0.94 -5.12
N LEU A 110 -5.86 -0.25 -5.71
CA LEU A 110 -6.95 -0.92 -6.44
C LEU A 110 -8.17 -1.21 -5.56
N LEU A 111 -7.96 -1.34 -4.24
CA LEU A 111 -9.03 -1.54 -3.27
C LEU A 111 -9.71 -0.22 -2.87
N ASP A 112 -9.09 0.95 -3.06
CA ASP A 112 -9.62 2.25 -2.62
C ASP A 112 -10.69 2.85 -3.56
N LEU A 113 -11.60 2.00 -4.05
CA LEU A 113 -12.71 2.40 -4.91
C LEU A 113 -14.03 2.56 -4.18
N ARG A 114 -14.10 2.13 -2.91
CA ARG A 114 -15.29 2.22 -2.08
C ARG A 114 -14.92 2.45 -0.62
N PRO A 115 -15.71 3.25 0.12
CA PRO A 115 -15.43 3.57 1.51
C PRO A 115 -15.22 2.33 2.37
N GLY A 116 -14.22 2.31 3.24
CA GLY A 116 -13.94 1.24 4.19
C GLY A 116 -13.31 -0.03 3.61
N ARG A 117 -13.14 -0.16 2.28
CA ARG A 117 -12.60 -1.42 1.71
C ARG A 117 -11.15 -1.63 2.12
N VAL A 118 -10.31 -0.61 1.93
CA VAL A 118 -8.89 -0.65 2.27
C VAL A 118 -8.70 -0.92 3.76
N ILE A 119 -9.43 -0.22 4.63
CA ILE A 119 -9.33 -0.37 6.08
C ILE A 119 -9.64 -1.81 6.52
N LYS A 120 -10.69 -2.43 5.97
CA LYS A 120 -11.04 -3.83 6.31
C LYS A 120 -9.95 -4.80 5.88
N VAL A 121 -9.47 -4.68 4.65
CA VAL A 121 -8.42 -5.56 4.12
C VAL A 121 -7.13 -5.36 4.93
N TYR A 122 -6.76 -4.11 5.20
CA TYR A 122 -5.62 -3.80 6.05
C TYR A 122 -5.76 -4.42 7.43
N PHE A 123 -6.89 -4.21 8.10
CA PHE A 123 -7.10 -4.70 9.45
C PHE A 123 -6.97 -6.22 9.55
N LEU A 124 -7.61 -6.96 8.63
CA LEU A 124 -7.53 -8.42 8.59
C LEU A 124 -6.11 -8.91 8.34
N LEU A 125 -5.43 -8.31 7.36
CA LEU A 125 -4.09 -8.73 6.98
C LEU A 125 -3.06 -8.36 8.05
N ALA A 126 -3.10 -7.14 8.57
CA ALA A 126 -2.21 -6.67 9.63
C ALA A 126 -2.40 -7.49 10.92
N MET A 127 -3.65 -7.80 11.32
CA MET A 127 -3.89 -8.67 12.47
C MET A 127 -3.31 -10.07 12.27
N LEU A 128 -3.45 -10.66 11.08
CA LEU A 128 -2.82 -11.94 10.76
C LEU A 128 -1.28 -11.85 10.87
N LEU A 129 -0.67 -10.82 10.31
CA LEU A 129 0.78 -10.63 10.34
C LEU A 129 1.31 -10.35 11.76
N VAL A 130 0.57 -9.62 12.60
CA VAL A 130 0.88 -9.38 14.02
C VAL A 130 0.92 -10.70 14.82
N LEU A 131 0.04 -11.65 14.48
CA LEU A 131 0.00 -12.97 15.10
C LEU A 131 1.16 -13.86 14.62
N LEU A 132 1.44 -13.85 13.32
CA LEU A 132 2.48 -14.69 12.71
C LEU A 132 3.91 -14.20 12.96
N TYR A 133 4.10 -12.88 13.06
CA TYR A 133 5.42 -12.24 13.11
C TYR A 133 5.56 -11.33 14.34
N PRO A 134 5.98 -11.87 15.50
CA PRO A 134 6.09 -11.11 16.74
C PRO A 134 6.97 -9.86 16.66
N ALA A 135 8.05 -9.90 15.86
CA ALA A 135 8.96 -8.77 15.66
C ALA A 135 8.26 -7.56 14.97
N SER A 136 7.22 -7.81 14.17
CA SER A 136 6.48 -6.76 13.46
C SER A 136 5.31 -6.18 14.25
N ARG A 137 5.07 -6.64 15.48
CA ARG A 137 3.91 -6.23 16.30
C ARG A 137 3.88 -4.73 16.59
N PHE A 138 5.02 -4.15 16.99
CA PHE A 138 5.08 -2.71 17.24
C PHE A 138 4.83 -1.93 15.94
N PHE A 139 5.51 -2.32 14.87
CA PHE A 139 5.39 -1.69 13.56
C PHE A 139 3.94 -1.68 13.07
N LEU A 140 3.27 -2.83 12.97
CA LEU A 140 1.87 -2.88 12.53
C LEU A 140 0.89 -2.33 13.57
N GLY A 141 1.22 -2.44 14.86
CA GLY A 141 0.41 -1.94 15.96
C GLY A 141 0.18 -0.43 15.90
N VAL A 142 1.22 0.35 15.57
CA VAL A 142 1.06 1.81 15.43
C VAL A 142 0.16 2.19 14.24
N PHE A 143 0.22 1.45 13.13
CA PHE A 143 -0.70 1.65 12.01
C PHE A 143 -2.13 1.30 12.40
N LEU A 144 -2.35 0.11 13.00
CA LEU A 144 -3.67 -0.32 13.47
C LEU A 144 -4.28 0.70 14.43
N ALA A 145 -3.50 1.19 15.41
CA ALA A 145 -3.93 2.22 16.34
C ALA A 145 -4.32 3.52 15.61
N SER A 146 -3.53 3.95 14.63
CA SER A 146 -3.85 5.13 13.83
C SER A 146 -5.14 4.97 13.03
N LEU A 147 -5.42 3.78 12.48
CA LEU A 147 -6.64 3.50 11.72
C LEU A 147 -7.92 3.61 12.56
N PHE A 148 -7.87 3.17 13.83
CA PHE A 148 -9.04 3.26 14.72
C PHE A 148 -9.57 4.69 14.88
N SER A 149 -8.69 5.69 14.81
CA SER A 149 -9.07 7.10 14.98
C SER A 149 -10.04 7.62 13.90
N TYR A 150 -10.01 7.09 12.68
CA TYR A 150 -10.83 7.59 11.57
C TYR A 150 -11.58 6.52 10.79
N ALA A 151 -11.41 5.23 11.11
CA ALA A 151 -12.14 4.12 10.49
C ALA A 151 -13.66 4.38 10.47
N SER A 152 -14.21 5.03 11.51
CA SER A 152 -15.63 5.35 11.57
C SER A 152 -16.08 6.36 10.52
N TRP A 153 -15.25 7.33 10.13
CA TRP A 153 -15.59 8.32 9.10
C TRP A 153 -15.47 7.72 7.70
N ASP A 154 -14.43 6.93 7.47
CA ASP A 154 -14.20 6.23 6.21
C ASP A 154 -15.28 5.16 5.96
N LEU A 155 -15.65 4.36 6.97
CA LEU A 155 -16.76 3.40 6.86
C LEU A 155 -18.10 4.08 6.56
N LYS A 156 -18.33 5.29 7.08
CA LYS A 156 -19.52 6.12 6.79
C LYS A 156 -19.44 6.86 5.46
N GLY A 157 -18.37 6.70 4.68
CA GLY A 157 -18.20 7.38 3.39
C GLY A 157 -18.05 8.90 3.50
N ARG A 158 -17.71 9.43 4.68
CA ARG A 158 -17.51 10.89 4.86
C ARG A 158 -16.18 11.36 4.32
N VAL A 159 -15.21 10.45 4.27
CA VAL A 159 -13.85 10.66 3.78
C VAL A 159 -13.38 9.39 3.10
N MET A 160 -12.39 9.51 2.22
CA MET A 160 -11.66 8.38 1.65
C MET A 160 -10.18 8.53 2.00
N LEU A 161 -9.47 7.40 2.00
CA LEU A 161 -8.02 7.34 2.22
C LEU A 161 -7.26 8.13 1.15
N GLY A 162 -7.68 7.96 -0.11
CA GLY A 162 -6.98 8.49 -1.28
C GLY A 162 -5.70 7.69 -1.55
N ASP A 163 -5.03 8.04 -2.64
CA ASP A 163 -3.77 7.42 -3.04
C ASP A 163 -2.68 7.63 -2.00
N ALA A 164 -2.71 8.74 -1.24
CA ALA A 164 -1.83 8.94 -0.09
C ALA A 164 -1.98 7.83 0.95
N GLY A 165 -3.21 7.60 1.42
CA GLY A 165 -3.48 6.66 2.50
C GLY A 165 -3.39 5.21 2.05
N SER A 166 -3.96 4.87 0.90
CA SER A 166 -4.01 3.48 0.40
C SER A 166 -2.60 2.95 0.13
N ASN A 167 -1.75 3.72 -0.57
CA ASN A 167 -0.37 3.33 -0.84
C ASN A 167 0.47 3.28 0.45
N PHE A 168 0.29 4.22 1.38
CA PHE A 168 0.99 4.20 2.67
C PHE A 168 0.71 2.92 3.47
N LEU A 169 -0.56 2.50 3.52
CA LEU A 169 -0.96 1.24 4.15
C LEU A 169 -0.42 0.03 3.39
N GLY A 170 -0.56 -0.02 2.06
CA GLY A 170 -0.05 -1.12 1.25
C GLY A 170 1.46 -1.29 1.35
N MET A 171 2.21 -0.19 1.37
CA MET A 171 3.67 -0.21 1.57
C MET A 171 4.05 -0.80 2.93
N SER A 172 3.33 -0.44 4.01
CA SER A 172 3.60 -0.99 5.34
C SER A 172 3.42 -2.52 5.40
N ILE A 173 2.40 -3.06 4.72
CA ILE A 173 2.22 -4.51 4.57
C ILE A 173 3.38 -5.09 3.76
N GLY A 174 3.72 -4.48 2.63
CA GLY A 174 4.83 -4.90 1.78
C GLY A 174 6.14 -5.03 2.55
N LEU A 175 6.47 -4.04 3.39
CA LEU A 175 7.66 -4.05 4.25
C LEU A 175 7.69 -5.23 5.23
N VAL A 176 6.56 -5.57 5.84
CA VAL A 176 6.46 -6.75 6.72
C VAL A 176 6.61 -8.05 5.92
N LEU A 177 6.02 -8.13 4.73
CA LEU A 177 6.12 -9.32 3.87
C LEU A 177 7.57 -9.55 3.39
N VAL A 178 8.29 -8.51 2.95
CA VAL A 178 9.67 -8.66 2.47
C VAL A 178 10.66 -9.00 3.58
N THR A 179 10.40 -8.61 4.83
CA THR A 179 11.29 -8.91 5.96
C THR A 179 11.03 -10.28 6.58
N ASN A 180 9.81 -10.79 6.53
CA ASN A 180 9.44 -11.99 7.29
C ASN A 180 9.18 -13.24 6.45
N LEU A 181 8.84 -13.11 5.17
CA LEU A 181 8.56 -14.27 4.34
C LEU A 181 9.83 -14.93 3.82
N GLY A 182 9.80 -16.26 3.69
CA GLY A 182 10.80 -16.98 2.93
C GLY A 182 10.70 -16.68 1.43
N GLN A 183 11.82 -16.78 0.71
CA GLN A 183 11.91 -16.46 -0.72
C GLN A 183 10.82 -17.14 -1.56
N GLY A 184 10.52 -18.42 -1.33
CA GLY A 184 9.48 -19.16 -2.05
C GLY A 184 8.08 -18.53 -1.89
N SER A 185 7.71 -18.16 -0.66
CA SER A 185 6.43 -17.48 -0.38
C SER A 185 6.36 -16.09 -1.03
N LYS A 186 7.47 -15.35 -1.04
CA LYS A 186 7.54 -14.05 -1.74
C LYS A 186 7.28 -14.20 -3.24
N VAL A 187 7.90 -15.20 -3.88
CA VAL A 187 7.70 -15.47 -5.32
C VAL A 187 6.24 -15.80 -5.63
N ILE A 188 5.61 -16.68 -4.84
CA ILE A 188 4.20 -17.03 -5.00
C ILE A 188 3.31 -15.78 -4.89
N LEU A 189 3.56 -14.93 -3.89
CA LEU A 189 2.80 -13.68 -3.72
C LEU A 189 3.02 -12.70 -4.86
N VAL A 190 4.25 -12.55 -5.37
CA VAL A 190 4.52 -11.69 -6.53
C VAL A 190 3.72 -12.16 -7.74
N PHE A 191 3.71 -13.46 -8.05
CA PHE A 191 2.90 -13.98 -9.16
C PHE A 191 1.40 -13.80 -8.94
N PHE A 192 0.91 -14.04 -7.73
CA PHE A 192 -0.49 -13.80 -7.39
C PHE A 192 -0.89 -12.33 -7.57
N LEU A 193 -0.08 -11.40 -7.04
CA LEU A 193 -0.35 -9.97 -7.16
C LEU A 193 -0.21 -9.48 -8.60
N ALA A 194 0.77 -9.97 -9.35
CA ALA A 194 0.91 -9.65 -10.77
C ALA A 194 -0.32 -10.12 -11.57
N TYR A 195 -0.82 -11.33 -11.29
CA TYR A 195 -2.06 -11.83 -11.88
C TYR A 195 -3.26 -10.96 -11.50
N LEU A 196 -3.36 -10.53 -10.24
CA LEU A 196 -4.41 -9.60 -9.79
C LEU A 196 -4.39 -8.31 -10.62
N HIS A 197 -3.22 -7.71 -10.83
CA HIS A 197 -3.09 -6.48 -11.63
C HIS A 197 -3.54 -6.72 -13.07
N TYR A 198 -3.03 -7.77 -13.70
CA TYR A 198 -3.43 -8.17 -15.05
C TYR A 198 -4.94 -8.39 -15.18
N TYR A 199 -5.56 -9.03 -14.18
CA TYR A 199 -7.01 -9.22 -14.12
C TYR A 199 -7.74 -7.87 -14.03
N THR A 200 -7.27 -6.96 -13.17
CA THR A 200 -7.92 -5.66 -12.95
C THR A 200 -7.81 -4.68 -14.12
N GLU A 201 -6.83 -4.86 -15.01
CA GLU A 201 -6.78 -4.10 -16.27
C GLU A 201 -7.94 -4.44 -17.22
N GLN A 202 -8.43 -5.68 -17.16
CA GLN A 202 -9.50 -6.16 -18.05
C GLN A 202 -10.87 -6.14 -17.40
N LYS A 203 -10.94 -6.38 -16.08
CA LYS A 203 -12.19 -6.62 -15.35
C LYS A 203 -12.23 -5.81 -14.06
N SER A 204 -13.41 -5.31 -13.71
CA SER A 204 -13.59 -4.56 -12.46
C SER A 204 -13.50 -5.46 -11.23
N LEU A 205 -12.56 -5.16 -10.33
CA LEU A 205 -12.45 -5.83 -9.04
C LEU A 205 -13.72 -5.69 -8.20
N SER A 206 -14.38 -4.53 -8.28
CA SER A 206 -15.65 -4.30 -7.58
C SER A 206 -16.77 -5.21 -8.10
N ALA A 207 -16.83 -5.47 -9.41
CA ALA A 207 -17.80 -6.40 -9.98
C ALA A 207 -17.53 -7.85 -9.54
N LEU A 208 -16.26 -8.25 -9.40
CA LEU A 208 -15.88 -9.55 -8.85
C LEU A 208 -16.35 -9.70 -7.39
N ILE A 209 -16.11 -8.67 -6.56
CA ILE A 209 -16.54 -8.65 -5.15
C ILE A 209 -18.06 -8.75 -5.03
N GLU A 210 -18.82 -8.07 -5.89
CA GLU A 210 -20.29 -8.11 -5.88
C GLU A 210 -20.88 -9.46 -6.28
N ARG A 211 -20.16 -10.21 -7.11
CA ARG A 211 -20.57 -11.53 -7.59
C ARG A 211 -20.59 -12.59 -6.48
N TYR A 212 -19.66 -12.53 -5.53
CA TYR A 212 -19.54 -13.54 -4.46
C TYR A 212 -20.19 -13.04 -3.17
N SER A 213 -21.12 -13.82 -2.63
CA SER A 213 -21.94 -13.44 -1.46
C SER A 213 -21.11 -13.07 -0.22
N LEU A 214 -20.08 -13.86 0.08
CA LEU A 214 -19.19 -13.62 1.22
C LEU A 214 -18.39 -12.31 1.05
N LEU A 215 -17.76 -12.11 -0.11
CA LEU A 215 -16.99 -10.90 -0.40
C LEU A 215 -17.88 -9.65 -0.37
N ARG A 216 -19.08 -9.75 -0.95
CA ARG A 216 -20.09 -8.69 -0.92
C ARG A 216 -20.54 -8.37 0.50
N PHE A 217 -20.75 -9.38 1.34
CA PHE A 217 -21.12 -9.19 2.74
C PHE A 217 -20.02 -8.42 3.49
N ILE A 218 -18.76 -8.86 3.36
CA ILE A 218 -17.61 -8.19 3.98
C ILE A 218 -17.46 -6.75 3.45
N ASP A 219 -17.60 -6.52 2.14
CA ASP A 219 -17.51 -5.19 1.52
C ASP A 219 -18.61 -4.25 2.04
N LYS A 220 -19.81 -4.75 2.31
CA LYS A 220 -20.93 -3.95 2.86
C LYS A 220 -20.88 -3.73 4.37
N LEU A 221 -20.22 -4.59 5.14
CA LEU A 221 -20.20 -4.53 6.61
C LEU A 221 -19.73 -3.15 7.13
N GLY A 222 -20.50 -2.53 8.02
CA GLY A 222 -20.16 -1.23 8.61
C GLY A 222 -20.33 0.00 7.71
N ARG A 223 -20.74 -0.17 6.44
CA ARG A 223 -21.14 0.96 5.59
C ARG A 223 -22.53 1.44 5.96
N GLN A 224 -22.76 2.75 5.85
CA GLN A 224 -24.13 3.27 5.89
C GLN A 224 -24.90 2.81 4.64
N PRO A 225 -26.18 2.42 4.77
CA PRO A 225 -27.02 2.04 3.65
C PRO A 225 -27.27 3.21 2.69
#